data_AF-A0A376RCA2-F1
#
_entry.id   AF-A0A376RCA2-F1
#
_cell.length_a   1.000
_cell.length_b   1.000
_cell.length_c   1.000
_cell.angle_alpha   90.00
_cell.angle_beta   90.00
_cell.angle_gamma   90.00
#
_symmetry.space_group_name_H-M   'P 1'
#
loop_
_entity.id
_entity.type
_entity.pdbx_description
1 polymer ?
#
loop_
_entity_poly.entity_id
_entity_poly.type
_entity_poly.pdbx_seq_one_letter_code
_entity_poly.pdbx_strand_id
1 'polypeptide(L)'
;MGINTLSFDKSNDGETPEGIGFAIPFQLATKIMDKLIRDGRVIRGYIGIGGREIAPLHAQSGGIDQLQGIVVNEVSPDGPAANAGIQVNDLIISVDNKPAISALETMDQVAEIRPGSVIPVVVMRDDKQLTLQVTIQEYPATN
;
A
#
# COMPACT_ATOMS: atom_id res chain seq x y z
N MET A 1 4.18 -9.71 -23.57
CA MET A 1 2.84 -9.58 -24.18
C MET A 1 1.81 -9.40 -23.07
N GLY A 2 0.74 -8.63 -23.27
CA GLY A 2 -0.24 -8.28 -22.23
C GLY A 2 -1.61 -7.96 -22.82
N ILE A 3 -2.57 -7.57 -21.99
CA ILE A 3 -3.89 -7.12 -22.42
C ILE A 3 -3.81 -5.61 -22.66
N ASN A 4 -4.07 -5.17 -23.90
CA ASN A 4 -4.10 -3.74 -24.23
C ASN A 4 -5.20 -3.05 -23.41
N THR A 5 -4.83 -2.00 -22.69
CA THR A 5 -5.74 -1.17 -21.92
C THR A 5 -5.57 0.26 -22.38
N LEU A 6 -6.60 0.80 -23.04
CA LEU A 6 -6.69 2.23 -23.30
C LEU A 6 -6.91 2.93 -21.95
N SER A 7 -6.05 3.85 -21.53
CA SER A 7 -6.47 4.99 -20.68
C SER A 7 -5.35 5.99 -20.46
N PHE A 8 -5.63 7.25 -20.81
CA PHE A 8 -5.36 8.37 -19.93
C PHE A 8 -6.53 9.37 -19.96
N ASP A 9 -6.74 9.94 -18.78
CA ASP A 9 -7.61 11.02 -18.33
C ASP A 9 -9.11 10.82 -18.08
N LYS A 10 -9.45 10.95 -16.79
CA LYS A 10 -10.78 11.21 -16.22
C LYS A 10 -10.95 12.73 -16.04
N SER A 11 -10.35 13.55 -16.90
CA SER A 11 -10.72 14.95 -17.11
C SER A 11 -11.56 14.99 -18.37
N ASN A 12 -12.71 15.64 -18.25
CA ASN A 12 -13.77 15.75 -19.23
C ASN A 12 -13.39 16.58 -20.48
N ASP A 13 -12.10 16.61 -20.86
CA ASP A 13 -11.53 17.59 -21.80
C ASP A 13 -10.73 16.98 -22.97
N GLY A 14 -10.79 15.67 -23.18
CA GLY A 14 -10.53 15.08 -24.50
C GLY A 14 -9.10 15.10 -25.04
N GLU A 15 -8.09 15.39 -24.23
CA GLU A 15 -6.69 15.35 -24.68
C GLU A 15 -6.15 13.92 -24.63
N THR A 16 -6.40 13.14 -25.70
CA THR A 16 -5.80 11.81 -25.86
C THR A 16 -4.30 11.93 -26.15
N PRO A 17 -3.40 11.30 -25.37
CA PRO A 17 -2.00 11.23 -25.73
C PRO A 17 -1.84 10.37 -26.99
N GLU A 18 -1.51 11.03 -28.10
CA GLU A 18 -1.30 10.37 -29.39
C GLU A 18 0.00 9.53 -29.35
N GLY A 19 -0.10 8.21 -29.58
CA GLY A 19 1.07 7.34 -29.76
C GLY A 19 1.57 6.56 -28.54
N ILE A 20 0.95 6.67 -27.36
CA ILE A 20 1.30 5.85 -26.19
C ILE A 20 0.15 4.88 -25.87
N GLY A 21 0.42 3.58 -26.01
CA GLY A 21 -0.51 2.52 -25.62
C GLY A 21 -0.11 1.90 -24.27
N PHE A 22 -1.09 1.69 -23.39
CA PHE A 22 -0.89 0.98 -22.13
C PHE A 22 -1.33 -0.47 -22.26
N ALA A 23 -0.65 -1.37 -21.57
CA ALA A 23 -1.04 -2.76 -21.50
C ALA A 23 -0.82 -3.31 -20.10
N ILE A 24 -1.80 -4.05 -19.61
CA ILE A 24 -1.67 -4.84 -18.39
C ILE A 24 -0.83 -6.08 -18.71
N PRO A 25 0.30 -6.31 -18.04
CA PRO A 25 1.14 -7.49 -18.29
C PRO A 25 0.36 -8.80 -18.15
N PHE A 26 0.65 -9.79 -19.00
CA PHE A 26 -0.09 -11.05 -18.99
C PHE A 26 -0.05 -11.76 -17.62
N GLN A 27 1.07 -11.67 -16.89
CA GLN A 27 1.21 -12.30 -15.57
C GLN A 27 0.20 -11.73 -14.56
N LEU A 28 -0.02 -10.41 -14.59
CA LEU A 28 -1.02 -9.77 -13.75
C LEU A 28 -2.44 -10.16 -14.20
N ALA A 29 -2.68 -10.16 -15.51
CA ALA A 29 -3.98 -10.53 -16.08
C ALA A 29 -4.39 -11.96 -15.70
N THR A 30 -3.49 -12.94 -15.85
CA THR A 30 -3.75 -14.34 -15.47
C THR A 30 -4.02 -14.48 -13.97
N LYS A 31 -3.22 -13.82 -13.12
CA LYS A 31 -3.42 -13.85 -11.66
C LYS A 31 -4.79 -13.31 -11.24
N ILE A 32 -5.26 -12.25 -11.90
CA ILE A 32 -6.57 -11.66 -11.64
C ILE A 32 -7.68 -12.59 -12.16
N MET A 33 -7.53 -13.16 -13.37
CA MET A 33 -8.47 -14.12 -13.95
C MET A 33 -8.69 -15.31 -13.01
N ASP A 34 -7.62 -15.88 -12.48
CA ASP A 34 -7.66 -16.95 -11.48
C ASP A 34 -8.46 -16.58 -10.22
N LYS A 35 -8.29 -15.35 -9.71
CA LYS A 35 -9.07 -14.85 -8.56
C LYS A 35 -10.55 -14.67 -8.92
N LEU A 36 -10.85 -14.14 -10.10
CA LEU A 36 -12.22 -13.94 -10.57
C LEU A 36 -12.97 -15.26 -10.78
N ILE A 37 -12.31 -16.29 -11.31
CA ILE A 37 -12.93 -17.61 -11.51
C ILE A 37 -13.26 -18.28 -10.18
N ARG A 38 -12.40 -18.15 -9.17
CA ARG A 38 -12.59 -18.78 -7.85
C ARG A 38 -13.61 -18.06 -6.97
N ASP A 39 -13.48 -16.74 -6.87
CA ASP A 39 -14.19 -15.95 -5.85
C ASP A 39 -15.29 -15.04 -6.45
N GLY A 40 -15.41 -14.98 -7.78
CA GLY A 40 -16.34 -14.10 -8.51
C GLY A 40 -15.95 -12.61 -8.48
N ARG A 41 -15.01 -12.22 -7.62
CA ARG A 41 -14.49 -10.85 -7.48
C ARG A 41 -13.04 -10.82 -7.03
N VAL A 42 -12.36 -9.71 -7.25
CA VAL A 42 -10.98 -9.50 -6.76
C VAL A 42 -11.01 -8.93 -5.35
N ILE A 43 -10.77 -9.79 -4.38
CA ILE A 43 -10.63 -9.39 -2.97
C ILE A 43 -9.22 -8.83 -2.77
N ARG A 44 -9.15 -7.60 -2.22
CA ARG A 44 -7.89 -6.94 -1.84
C ARG A 44 -7.91 -6.59 -0.36
N GLY A 45 -6.77 -6.79 0.29
CA GLY A 45 -6.56 -6.32 1.64
C GLY A 45 -6.52 -4.80 1.72
N TYR A 46 -7.00 -4.28 2.84
CA TYR A 46 -7.03 -2.87 3.18
C TYR A 46 -6.57 -2.70 4.62
N ILE A 47 -5.68 -1.74 4.84
CA ILE A 47 -5.16 -1.38 6.16
C ILE A 47 -5.65 0.01 6.61
N GLY A 48 -6.08 0.86 5.66
CA GLY A 48 -6.62 2.19 5.96
C GLY A 48 -5.61 3.23 6.39
N ILE A 49 -4.41 3.22 5.80
CA ILE A 49 -3.41 4.29 5.97
C ILE A 49 -3.13 4.96 4.62
N GLY A 50 -2.98 6.28 4.67
CA GLY A 50 -2.36 7.08 3.62
C GLY A 50 -0.99 7.52 4.12
N GLY A 51 0.07 7.19 3.37
CA GLY A 51 1.43 7.52 3.77
C GLY A 51 2.28 7.95 2.60
N ARG A 52 3.41 8.57 2.91
CA ARG A 52 4.49 8.81 1.95
C ARG A 52 5.76 8.16 2.47
N GLU A 53 6.49 7.53 1.57
CA GLU A 53 7.85 7.09 1.88
C GLU A 53 8.74 8.29 2.17
N ILE A 54 9.58 8.16 3.19
CA ILE A 54 10.65 9.13 3.41
C ILE A 54 11.88 8.69 2.64
N ALA A 55 12.35 9.55 1.75
CA ALA A 55 13.64 9.33 1.10
C ALA A 55 14.72 9.29 2.19
N PRO A 56 15.72 8.38 2.08
CA PRO A 56 16.82 8.35 3.03
C PRO A 56 17.52 9.70 3.01
N LEU A 57 17.36 10.49 4.07
CA LEU A 57 18.17 11.66 4.29
C LEU A 57 19.60 11.18 4.49
N HIS A 58 20.44 11.39 3.48
CA HIS A 58 21.88 11.25 3.61
C HIS A 58 22.35 12.28 4.64
N ALA A 59 22.36 11.91 5.92
CA ALA A 59 23.10 12.63 6.93
C ALA A 59 24.58 12.45 6.59
N GLN A 60 25.18 13.42 5.90
CA GLN A 60 26.62 13.45 5.57
C GLN A 60 27.54 13.59 6.80
N SER A 61 27.10 13.18 7.98
CA SER A 61 27.92 13.21 9.18
C SER A 61 27.45 12.13 10.14
N GLY A 62 28.23 11.05 10.21
CA GLY A 62 28.37 10.22 11.39
C GLY A 62 27.17 9.36 11.79
N GLY A 63 27.15 8.12 11.28
CA GLY A 63 26.83 6.96 12.13
C GLY A 63 25.40 6.78 12.63
N ILE A 64 24.39 7.17 11.86
CA ILE A 64 22.99 6.84 12.17
C ILE A 64 22.41 6.00 11.05
N ASP A 65 21.95 4.80 11.41
CA ASP A 65 21.20 3.83 10.61
C ASP A 65 20.26 4.53 9.63
N GLN A 66 20.23 4.05 8.38
CA GLN A 66 19.27 4.51 7.37
C GLN A 66 17.84 4.31 7.90
N LEU A 67 17.23 5.35 8.46
CA LEU A 67 15.81 5.36 8.77
C LEU A 67 15.04 5.48 7.45
N GLN A 68 14.84 4.33 6.80
CA GLN A 68 13.86 4.17 5.74
C GLN A 68 12.54 3.70 6.34
N GLY A 69 11.46 4.31 5.90
CA GLY A 69 10.13 4.00 6.39
C GLY A 69 9.05 4.79 5.66
N ILE A 70 7.81 4.54 6.05
CA ILE A 70 6.63 5.25 5.53
C ILE A 70 6.06 6.09 6.65
N VAL A 71 6.01 7.40 6.44
CA VAL A 71 5.31 8.30 7.37
C VAL A 71 3.83 8.27 7.06
N VAL A 72 3.03 8.02 8.08
CA VAL A 72 1.57 8.04 8.02
C VAL A 72 1.10 9.49 7.98
N ASN A 73 0.51 9.92 6.87
CA ASN A 73 -0.09 11.25 6.75
C ASN A 73 -1.55 11.24 7.19
N GLU A 74 -2.26 10.15 6.89
CA GLU A 74 -3.69 10.00 7.12
C GLU A 74 -4.00 8.58 7.60
N VAL A 75 -4.92 8.46 8.54
CA VAL A 75 -5.46 7.17 8.99
C VAL A 75 -6.97 7.24 8.84
N SER A 76 -7.56 6.23 8.20
CA SER A 76 -9.00 6.12 8.08
C SER A 76 -9.63 5.90 9.47
N PRO A 77 -10.60 6.73 9.90
CA PRO A 77 -11.11 6.75 11.28
C PRO A 77 -11.81 5.45 11.72
N ASP A 78 -12.29 4.63 10.77
CA ASP A 78 -12.84 3.29 11.01
C ASP A 78 -11.97 2.18 10.39
N GLY A 79 -10.76 2.54 9.95
CA GLY A 79 -9.83 1.64 9.30
C GLY A 79 -9.17 0.65 10.28
N PRO A 80 -8.63 -0.46 9.76
CA PRO A 80 -7.83 -1.41 10.51
C PRO A 80 -6.69 -0.77 11.32
N ALA A 81 -6.01 0.20 10.71
CA ALA A 81 -4.90 0.91 11.32
C ALA A 81 -5.33 1.76 12.52
N ALA A 82 -6.46 2.47 12.42
CA ALA A 82 -7.01 3.23 13.56
C ALA A 82 -7.41 2.29 14.71
N ASN A 83 -8.07 1.17 14.39
CA ASN A 83 -8.45 0.16 15.38
C ASN A 83 -7.23 -0.47 16.07
N ALA A 84 -6.11 -0.59 15.37
CA ALA A 84 -4.85 -1.07 15.93
C ALA A 84 -4.07 0.00 16.72
N GLY A 85 -4.50 1.26 16.69
CA GLY A 85 -3.85 2.37 17.40
C GLY A 85 -2.73 3.08 16.63
N ILE A 86 -2.64 2.88 15.31
CA ILE A 86 -1.75 3.65 14.44
C ILE A 86 -2.29 5.08 14.35
N GLN A 87 -1.37 6.05 14.41
CA GLN A 87 -1.69 7.47 14.38
C GLN A 87 -0.99 8.16 13.22
N VAL A 88 -1.52 9.33 12.85
CA VAL A 88 -0.85 10.24 11.93
C VAL A 88 0.49 10.69 12.52
N ASN A 89 1.50 10.84 11.67
CA ASN A 89 2.91 11.05 12.00
C ASN A 89 3.67 9.83 12.57
N ASP A 90 3.05 8.64 12.64
CA ASP A 90 3.82 7.43 12.90
C ASP A 90 4.75 7.11 11.72
N LEU A 91 5.95 6.66 12.02
CA LEU A 91 6.88 6.13 11.02
C LEU A 91 6.79 4.60 10.99
N ILE A 92 6.24 4.04 9.93
CA ILE A 92 6.19 2.60 9.72
C ILE A 92 7.55 2.13 9.23
N ILE A 93 8.17 1.22 9.98
CA ILE A 93 9.48 0.62 9.65
C ILE A 93 9.28 -0.76 9.03
N SER A 94 8.29 -1.52 9.49
CA SER A 94 8.01 -2.85 8.98
C SER A 94 6.52 -3.18 8.99
N VAL A 95 6.08 -3.88 7.94
CA VAL A 95 4.74 -4.44 7.81
C VAL A 95 4.88 -5.93 7.53
N ASP A 96 4.19 -6.78 8.29
CA ASP A 96 4.20 -8.24 8.10
C ASP A 96 5.62 -8.86 8.11
N ASN A 97 6.49 -8.39 9.02
CA ASN A 97 7.91 -8.75 9.12
C ASN A 97 8.76 -8.39 7.88
N LYS A 98 8.24 -7.56 6.97
CA LYS A 98 8.97 -7.02 5.81
C LYS A 98 9.27 -5.54 6.02
N PRO A 99 10.46 -5.06 5.63
CA PRO A 99 10.80 -3.66 5.77
C PRO A 99 9.95 -2.79 4.84
N ALA A 100 9.38 -1.72 5.38
CA ALA A 100 8.49 -0.81 4.66
C ALA A 100 9.31 0.30 3.96
N ILE A 101 10.03 -0.08 2.90
CA ILE A 101 10.97 0.83 2.21
C ILE A 101 10.25 1.76 1.23
N SER A 102 9.29 1.22 0.47
CA SER A 102 8.49 1.98 -0.49
C SER A 102 7.02 1.91 -0.15
N ALA A 103 6.34 3.05 -0.29
CA ALA A 103 4.90 3.14 -0.06
C ALA A 103 4.14 2.25 -1.04
N LEU A 104 4.56 2.21 -2.31
CA LEU A 104 3.92 1.40 -3.33
C LEU A 104 4.05 -0.09 -3.06
N GLU A 105 5.27 -0.56 -2.78
CA GLU A 105 5.52 -1.98 -2.49
C GLU A 105 4.75 -2.44 -1.24
N THR A 106 4.73 -1.62 -0.19
CA THR A 106 4.01 -1.93 1.04
C THR A 106 2.50 -1.99 0.80
N MET A 107 1.94 -1.08 -0.01
CA MET A 107 0.53 -1.12 -0.39
C MET A 107 0.19 -2.37 -1.22
N ASP A 108 1.03 -2.74 -2.19
CA ASP A 108 0.84 -3.97 -2.97
C ASP A 108 0.87 -5.21 -2.07
N GLN A 109 1.83 -5.30 -1.14
CA GLN A 109 1.91 -6.38 -0.16
C GLN A 109 0.64 -6.48 0.68
N VAL A 110 0.15 -5.35 1.23
CA VAL A 110 -1.10 -5.31 2.00
C VAL A 110 -2.30 -5.74 1.15
N ALA A 111 -2.35 -5.32 -0.13
CA ALA A 111 -3.44 -5.69 -1.04
C ALA A 111 -3.47 -7.19 -1.37
N GLU A 112 -2.34 -7.89 -1.27
CA GLU A 112 -2.25 -9.34 -1.46
C GLU A 112 -2.69 -10.14 -0.22
N ILE A 113 -2.64 -9.54 0.96
CA ILE A 113 -3.04 -10.17 2.22
C ILE A 113 -4.56 -10.37 2.23
N ARG A 114 -4.99 -11.54 2.70
CA ARG A 114 -6.41 -11.86 2.79
C ARG A 114 -7.07 -11.02 3.89
N PRO A 115 -8.26 -10.47 3.65
CA PRO A 115 -9.01 -9.82 4.72
C PRO A 115 -9.32 -10.82 5.84
N GLY A 116 -9.27 -10.34 7.08
CA GLY A 116 -9.35 -11.14 8.30
C GLY A 116 -8.01 -11.63 8.84
N SER A 117 -6.91 -11.46 8.10
CA SER A 117 -5.57 -11.78 8.61
C SER A 117 -5.05 -10.69 9.55
N VAL A 118 -4.46 -11.12 10.67
CA VAL A 118 -3.77 -10.25 11.62
C VAL A 118 -2.30 -10.21 11.25
N ILE A 119 -1.78 -9.02 11.00
CA ILE A 119 -0.37 -8.80 10.65
C ILE A 119 0.31 -7.90 11.69
N PRO A 120 1.57 -8.19 12.05
CA PRO A 120 2.35 -7.30 12.90
C PRO A 120 2.86 -6.11 12.07
N VAL A 121 2.67 -4.90 12.58
CA VAL A 121 3.19 -3.66 12.02
C VAL A 121 4.08 -3.00 13.07
N VAL A 122 5.32 -2.74 12.71
CA VAL A 122 6.29 -2.05 13.56
C VAL A 122 6.32 -0.58 13.17
N VAL A 123 5.91 0.26 14.10
CA VAL A 123 5.92 1.72 13.97
C VAL A 123 6.90 2.32 14.97
N MET A 124 7.44 3.48 14.62
CA MET A 124 8.24 4.31 15.50
C MET A 124 7.47 5.58 15.82
N ARG A 125 7.25 5.80 17.12
CA ARG A 125 6.58 6.97 17.70
C ARG A 125 7.41 7.49 18.85
N ASP A 126 7.78 8.77 18.83
CA ASP A 126 8.63 9.40 19.85
C ASP A 126 9.92 8.58 20.14
N ASP A 127 10.65 8.18 19.09
CA ASP A 127 11.86 7.34 19.17
C ASP A 127 11.67 5.95 19.82
N LYS A 128 10.43 5.53 20.05
CA LYS A 128 10.09 4.18 20.56
C LYS A 128 9.51 3.33 19.47
N GLN A 129 10.01 2.10 19.37
CA GLN A 129 9.44 1.07 18.50
C GLN A 129 8.24 0.44 19.18
N LEU A 130 7.09 0.47 18.50
CA LEU A 130 5.83 -0.11 18.91
C LEU A 130 5.43 -1.15 17.88
N THR A 131 5.15 -2.37 18.33
CA THR A 131 4.62 -3.42 17.48
C THR A 131 3.11 -3.51 17.69
N LEU A 132 2.35 -3.13 16.66
CA LEU A 132 0.89 -3.13 16.65
C LEU A 132 0.39 -4.28 15.80
N GLN A 133 -0.65 -4.97 16.26
CA GLN A 133 -1.29 -6.04 15.49
C GLN A 133 -2.48 -5.45 14.74
N VAL A 134 -2.40 -5.43 13.41
CA VAL A 134 -3.42 -4.84 12.55
C VAL A 134 -4.21 -5.95 11.88
N THR A 135 -5.53 -5.91 12.00
CA THR A 135 -6.43 -6.88 11.35
C THR A 135 -6.85 -6.34 9.99
N ILE A 136 -6.28 -6.87 8.91
CA ILE A 136 -6.57 -6.43 7.54
C ILE A 136 -8.06 -6.63 7.22
N GLN A 137 -8.69 -5.63 6.62
CA GLN A 137 -10.08 -5.69 6.16
C GLN A 137 -10.15 -5.75 4.63
N GLU A 138 -11.33 -6.01 4.08
CA GLU A 138 -11.55 -5.95 2.63
C GLU A 138 -11.58 -4.47 2.21
N TYR A 139 -10.90 -4.14 1.11
CA TYR A 139 -10.96 -2.78 0.56
C TYR A 139 -12.41 -2.42 0.24
N PRO A 140 -13.00 -1.38 0.86
CA PRO A 140 -14.38 -1.02 0.61
C PRO A 140 -14.52 -0.61 -0.85
N ALA A 141 -15.36 -1.31 -1.60
CA ALA A 141 -15.79 -0.86 -2.91
C ALA A 141 -16.72 0.33 -2.70
N THR A 142 -16.17 1.54 -2.63
CA THR A 142 -16.99 2.75 -2.73
C THR A 142 -17.61 2.77 -4.13
N ASN A 143 -18.93 2.66 -4.16
CA ASN A 143 -19.77 2.71 -5.36
C ASN A 143 -19.95 4.15 -5.85
#